data_AF-A0A7C4TAD6-F1
#
_entry.id   AF-A0A7C4TAD6-F1
#
_cell.length_a   1.000
_cell.length_b   1.000
_cell.length_c   1.000
_cell.angle_alpha   90.00
_cell.angle_beta   90.00
_cell.angle_gamma   90.00
#
_symmetry.space_group_name_H-M   'P 1'
#
loop_
_entity.id
_entity.type
_entity.pdbx_description
1 polymer ?
#
loop_
_entity_poly.entity_id
_entity_poly.type
_entity_poly.pdbx_seq_one_letter_code
_entity_poly.pdbx_strand_id
1 'polypeptide(L)'
;MKRCRFNKRIIDYIEDLMTEQDRFAFENHLKTCKDCEKEVSQIKKIYEILDREEVPMPSREFFEGLKSQIRIKRIPYRLPFWKIFGILAPVLGIIIFIILFNQKGERVIEIAVPISNLTLDEDLNRLLLDKIIDEKIINQFSVLEEYFAPDIEEYLENMNKDEIKDLIEIIDGRYQRFLST
;
A
#
# COMPACT_ATOMS: atom_id res chain seq x y z
N MET A 1 -0.57 -37.63 -28.80
CA MET A 1 0.42 -37.86 -27.73
C MET A 1 -0.25 -38.68 -26.64
N LYS A 2 0.25 -39.88 -26.32
CA LYS A 2 -0.27 -40.64 -25.18
C LYS A 2 0.17 -39.91 -23.91
N ARG A 3 -0.78 -39.62 -22.99
CA ARG A 3 -0.47 -38.93 -21.73
C ARG A 3 0.34 -39.87 -20.84
N CYS A 4 1.68 -39.78 -20.90
CA CYS A 4 2.54 -40.48 -19.96
C CYS A 4 2.57 -39.71 -18.63
N ARG A 5 2.37 -40.42 -17.51
CA ARG A 5 2.42 -39.83 -16.15
C ARG A 5 3.77 -39.19 -15.85
N PHE A 6 4.84 -39.70 -16.46
CA PHE A 6 6.21 -39.25 -16.23
C PHE A 6 6.63 -38.01 -17.02
N ASN A 7 5.84 -37.56 -18.01
CA ASN A 7 6.18 -36.38 -18.81
C ASN A 7 6.39 -35.13 -17.94
N LYS A 8 5.58 -34.95 -16.88
CA LYS A 8 5.73 -33.83 -15.93
C LYS A 8 7.04 -33.81 -15.14
N ARG A 9 7.74 -34.94 -15.06
CA ARG A 9 8.99 -35.09 -14.28
C ARG A 9 10.26 -35.05 -15.13
N ILE A 10 10.14 -34.74 -16.43
CA ILE A 10 11.29 -34.68 -17.33
C ILE A 10 12.25 -33.55 -16.92
N ILE A 11 11.72 -32.39 -16.53
CA ILE A 11 12.54 -31.25 -16.10
C ILE A 11 13.29 -31.61 -14.81
N ASP A 12 12.60 -32.13 -13.80
CA ASP A 12 13.22 -32.57 -12.54
C ASP A 12 14.36 -33.57 -12.76
N TYR A 13 14.23 -34.45 -13.77
CA TYR A 13 15.28 -35.40 -14.14
C TYR A 13 16.50 -34.73 -14.81
N ILE A 14 16.28 -33.73 -15.66
CA ILE A 14 17.35 -33.01 -16.36
C ILE A 14 18.11 -32.08 -15.41
N GLU A 15 17.41 -31.44 -14.48
CA GLU A 15 17.97 -30.52 -13.49
C GLU A 15 18.50 -31.21 -12.23
N ASP A 16 18.53 -32.54 -12.20
CA ASP A 16 19.01 -33.38 -11.08
C ASP A 16 18.28 -33.11 -9.75
N LEU A 17 16.99 -32.76 -9.82
CA LEU A 17 16.13 -32.45 -8.67
C LEU A 17 15.39 -33.70 -8.11
N MET A 18 15.59 -34.86 -8.72
CA MET A 18 15.00 -36.11 -8.29
C MET A 18 15.78 -36.77 -7.15
N THR A 19 15.08 -37.45 -6.24
CA THR A 19 15.71 -38.40 -5.33
C THR A 19 16.29 -39.58 -6.11
N GLU A 20 17.30 -40.28 -5.56
CA GLU A 20 17.90 -41.44 -6.24
C GLU A 20 16.86 -42.54 -6.58
N GLN A 21 15.89 -42.76 -5.68
CA GLN A 21 14.82 -43.73 -5.88
C GLN A 21 13.91 -43.34 -7.06
N ASP A 22 13.54 -42.07 -7.13
CA ASP A 22 12.72 -41.54 -8.22
C ASP A 22 13.46 -41.55 -9.55
N ARG A 23 14.75 -41.20 -9.53
CA ARG A 23 15.62 -41.22 -10.69
C ARG A 23 15.72 -42.64 -11.25
N PHE A 24 15.96 -43.63 -10.40
CA PHE A 24 16.01 -45.04 -10.82
C PHE A 24 14.69 -45.50 -11.45
N ALA A 25 13.55 -45.13 -10.85
CA ALA A 25 12.23 -45.44 -11.40
C ALA A 25 12.00 -44.77 -12.76
N PHE A 26 12.43 -43.52 -12.91
CA PHE A 26 12.34 -42.75 -14.14
C PHE A 26 13.22 -43.33 -15.25
N GLU A 27 14.47 -43.68 -14.95
CA GLU A 27 15.39 -44.30 -15.90
C GLU A 27 14.89 -45.66 -16.39
N ASN A 28 14.29 -46.46 -15.52
CA ASN A 28 13.62 -47.69 -15.94
C ASN A 28 12.40 -47.41 -16.84
N HIS A 29 11.66 -46.34 -16.58
CA HIS A 29 10.59 -45.91 -17.48
C HIS A 29 11.12 -45.51 -18.87
N LEU A 30 12.23 -44.75 -18.94
CA LEU A 30 12.83 -44.34 -20.22
C LEU A 30 13.21 -45.52 -21.11
N LYS A 31 13.65 -46.66 -20.53
CA LYS A 31 13.95 -47.89 -21.28
C LYS A 31 12.73 -48.51 -21.97
N THR A 32 11.52 -48.22 -21.47
CA THR A 32 10.26 -48.82 -21.95
C THR A 32 9.39 -47.86 -22.75
N CYS A 33 9.55 -46.54 -22.55
CA CYS A 33 8.72 -45.51 -23.15
C CYS A 33 9.53 -44.64 -24.12
N LYS A 34 9.42 -44.97 -25.42
CA LYS A 34 10.08 -44.21 -26.51
C LYS A 34 9.64 -42.75 -26.59
N ASP A 35 8.41 -42.44 -26.20
CA ASP A 35 7.90 -41.07 -26.21
C ASP A 35 8.66 -40.21 -25.17
N CYS A 36 8.78 -40.70 -23.94
CA CYS A 36 9.53 -40.02 -22.88
C CYS A 36 11.03 -39.96 -23.16
N GLU A 37 11.62 -41.02 -23.72
CA GLU A 37 13.02 -41.02 -24.16
C GLU A 37 13.29 -39.92 -25.20
N LYS A 38 12.41 -39.79 -26.19
CA LYS A 38 12.51 -38.76 -27.22
C LYS A 38 12.37 -37.35 -26.64
N GLU A 39 11.41 -37.13 -25.75
CA GLU A 39 11.20 -35.83 -25.11
C GLU A 39 12.40 -35.42 -24.24
N VAL A 40 12.94 -36.34 -23.43
CA VAL A 40 14.17 -36.09 -22.65
C VAL A 40 15.33 -35.72 -23.57
N SER A 41 15.53 -36.44 -24.68
CA SER A 41 16.59 -36.15 -25.65
C SER A 41 16.42 -34.78 -26.29
N GLN A 42 15.19 -34.37 -26.62
CA GLN A 42 14.90 -33.06 -27.19
C GLN A 42 15.21 -31.93 -26.21
N ILE A 43 14.79 -32.06 -24.95
CA ILE A 43 15.02 -31.03 -23.94
C ILE A 43 16.50 -30.95 -23.56
N LYS A 44 17.20 -32.09 -23.42
CA LYS A 44 18.65 -32.10 -23.17
C LYS A 44 19.43 -31.34 -24.23
N LYS A 45 19.07 -31.46 -25.51
CA LYS A 45 19.70 -30.69 -26.60
C LYS A 45 19.52 -29.18 -26.44
N ILE A 46 18.38 -28.73 -25.91
CA ILE A 46 18.14 -27.31 -25.64
C ILE A 46 19.08 -26.85 -24.52
N TYR A 47 19.17 -27.60 -23.41
CA TYR A 47 20.11 -27.28 -22.32
C TYR A 47 21.56 -27.28 -22.79
N GLU A 48 21.97 -28.23 -23.64
CA GLU A 48 23.32 -28.24 -24.24
C GLU A 48 23.61 -27.00 -25.09
N ILE A 49 22.60 -26.40 -25.74
CA ILE A 49 22.76 -25.14 -26.49
C ILE A 49 22.89 -23.97 -25.51
N LEU A 50 22.02 -23.92 -24.50
CA LEU A 50 22.04 -22.86 -23.48
C LEU A 50 23.35 -22.86 -22.68
N ASP A 51 23.90 -24.04 -22.35
CA ASP A 51 25.17 -24.16 -21.62
C ASP A 51 26.38 -23.75 -22.46
N ARG A 52 26.27 -23.77 -23.79
CA ARG A 52 27.35 -23.31 -24.70
C ARG A 52 27.31 -21.80 -24.92
N GLU A 53 26.19 -21.16 -24.67
CA GLU A 53 26.11 -19.70 -24.74
C GLU A 53 26.71 -19.12 -23.47
N GLU A 54 27.98 -18.72 -23.55
CA GLU A 54 28.56 -17.84 -22.54
C GLU A 54 27.74 -16.54 -22.51
N VAL A 55 26.92 -16.37 -21.48
CA VAL A 55 26.16 -15.14 -21.28
C VAL A 55 27.18 -14.02 -21.03
N PRO A 56 27.29 -13.02 -21.92
CA PRO A 56 28.26 -11.96 -21.75
C PRO A 56 27.91 -11.19 -20.47
N MET A 57 28.84 -11.15 -19.52
CA MET A 57 28.65 -10.38 -18.31
C MET A 57 28.59 -8.89 -18.68
N PRO A 58 27.55 -8.14 -18.27
CA PRO A 58 27.47 -6.71 -18.54
C PRO A 58 28.69 -5.97 -17.97
N SER A 59 29.11 -4.89 -18.64
CA SER A 59 30.25 -4.09 -18.18
C SER A 59 29.96 -3.45 -16.81
N ARG A 60 31.01 -3.06 -16.08
CA ARG A 60 30.85 -2.35 -14.79
C ARG A 60 30.03 -1.06 -14.95
N GLU A 61 30.17 -0.37 -16.08
CA GLU A 61 29.44 0.87 -16.38
C GLU A 61 27.94 0.64 -16.45
N PHE A 62 27.48 -0.51 -16.95
CA PHE A 62 26.07 -0.89 -16.94
C PHE A 62 25.51 -0.93 -15.51
N PHE A 63 26.25 -1.55 -14.59
CA PHE A 63 25.84 -1.64 -13.18
C PHE A 63 25.90 -0.29 -12.47
N GLU A 64 26.84 0.58 -12.82
CA GLU A 64 26.90 1.95 -12.28
C GLU A 64 25.73 2.80 -12.78
N GLY A 65 25.39 2.69 -14.07
CA GLY A 65 24.19 3.29 -14.65
C GLY A 65 22.92 2.81 -13.96
N LEU A 66 22.78 1.50 -13.75
CA LEU A 66 21.64 0.92 -13.05
C LEU A 66 21.53 1.43 -11.60
N LYS A 67 22.65 1.47 -10.84
CA LYS A 67 22.67 2.02 -9.48
C LYS A 67 22.24 3.49 -9.46
N SER A 68 22.66 4.29 -10.44
CA SER A 68 22.27 5.70 -10.52
C SER A 68 20.76 5.85 -10.74
N GLN A 69 20.16 5.03 -11.62
CA GLN A 69 18.72 5.05 -11.87
C GLN A 69 17.90 4.60 -10.66
N ILE A 70 18.36 3.57 -9.95
CA ILE A 70 17.72 3.10 -8.70
C ILE A 70 17.83 4.16 -7.59
N ARG A 71 18.95 4.89 -7.50
CA ARG A 71 19.13 5.95 -6.50
C ARG A 71 18.20 7.15 -6.75
N ILE A 72 17.92 7.45 -8.01
CA ILE A 72 17.02 8.54 -8.42
C ILE A 72 15.56 8.14 -8.17
N LYS A 73 15.21 6.87 -8.42
CA LYS A 73 13.92 6.31 -8.00
C LYS A 73 13.95 6.04 -6.50
N ARG A 74 13.67 7.07 -5.69
CA ARG A 74 13.26 6.86 -4.30
C ARG A 74 12.02 5.98 -4.33
N ILE A 75 12.19 4.67 -4.13
CA ILE A 75 11.07 3.78 -3.89
C ILE A 75 10.42 4.32 -2.61
N PRO A 76 9.20 4.89 -2.66
CA PRO A 76 8.57 5.35 -1.45
C PRO A 76 8.35 4.10 -0.60
N TYR A 77 9.09 3.98 0.50
CA TYR A 77 8.76 3.03 1.55
C TYR A 77 7.43 3.48 2.12
N ARG A 78 6.33 3.07 1.48
CA ARG A 78 4.99 3.11 2.04
C ARG A 78 4.99 2.10 3.18
N LEU A 79 5.50 2.51 4.34
CA LEU A 79 5.24 1.78 5.57
C LEU A 79 3.71 1.79 5.73
N PRO A 80 3.04 0.63 5.74
CA PRO A 80 1.59 0.61 5.85
C PRO A 80 1.25 1.19 7.22
N PHE A 81 0.69 2.40 7.23
CA PHE A 81 0.34 3.13 8.46
C PHE A 81 -0.55 2.27 9.39
N TRP A 82 -1.30 1.32 8.83
CA TRP A 82 -2.07 0.29 9.54
C TRP A 82 -1.24 -0.55 10.53
N LYS A 83 0.05 -0.80 10.27
CA LYS A 83 0.94 -1.48 11.23
C LYS A 83 1.35 -0.59 12.40
N ILE A 84 1.37 0.73 12.21
CA ILE A 84 1.73 1.71 13.24
C ILE A 84 0.53 1.96 14.16
N PHE A 85 -0.67 2.11 13.60
CA PHE A 85 -1.90 2.28 14.37
C PHE A 85 -2.25 1.04 15.22
N GLY A 86 -1.91 -0.16 14.77
CA GLY A 86 -2.12 -1.40 15.54
C GLY A 86 -1.36 -1.45 16.89
N ILE A 87 -0.24 -0.72 17.01
CA ILE A 87 0.59 -0.71 18.23
C ILE A 87 0.19 0.43 19.17
N LEU A 88 -0.27 1.56 18.64
CA LEU A 88 -0.68 2.74 19.43
C LEU A 88 -2.11 2.61 19.99
N ALA A 89 -2.98 1.86 19.33
CA ALA A 89 -4.37 1.64 19.75
C ALA A 89 -4.51 1.10 21.20
N PRO A 90 -3.77 0.07 21.67
CA PRO A 90 -3.93 -0.42 23.04
C PRO A 90 -3.51 0.59 24.10
N VAL A 91 -2.48 1.40 23.85
CA VAL A 91 -2.01 2.40 24.82
C VAL A 91 -3.02 3.55 24.96
N LEU A 92 -3.52 4.06 23.82
CA LEU A 92 -4.56 5.09 23.83
C LEU A 92 -5.87 4.56 24.42
N GLY A 93 -6.22 3.30 24.13
CA GLY A 93 -7.39 2.63 24.71
C GLY A 93 -7.32 2.55 26.23
N ILE A 94 -6.16 2.20 26.80
CA ILE A 94 -5.97 2.15 28.26
C ILE A 94 -6.09 3.56 28.87
N ILE A 95 -5.49 4.58 28.25
CA ILE A 95 -5.57 5.97 28.74
C ILE A 95 -7.02 6.47 28.71
N ILE A 96 -7.73 6.29 27.61
CA ILE A 96 -9.14 6.68 27.46
C ILE A 96 -10.01 5.90 28.45
N PHE A 97 -9.78 4.60 28.61
CA PHE A 97 -10.50 3.77 29.56
C PHE A 97 -10.28 4.23 30.99
N ILE A 98 -9.03 4.56 31.37
CA ILE A 98 -8.73 5.13 32.69
C ILE A 98 -9.44 6.47 32.88
N ILE A 99 -9.42 7.37 31.90
CA ILE A 99 -10.11 8.67 31.99
C ILE A 99 -11.62 8.49 32.15
N LEU A 100 -12.24 7.61 31.35
CA LEU A 100 -13.69 7.36 31.41
C LEU A 100 -14.11 6.64 32.70
N PHE A 101 -13.32 5.68 33.18
CA PHE A 101 -13.67 4.91 34.39
C PHE A 101 -13.25 5.58 35.71
N ASN A 102 -12.25 6.49 35.71
CA ASN A 102 -11.91 7.29 36.90
C ASN A 102 -12.74 8.58 37.05
N GLN A 103 -13.70 8.87 36.15
CA GLN A 103 -14.68 9.96 36.35
C GLN A 103 -15.80 9.61 37.34
N LYS A 104 -15.56 8.72 38.31
CA LYS A 104 -16.42 8.59 39.49
C LYS A 104 -15.83 9.39 40.65
N GLY A 105 -16.18 10.67 40.69
CA GLY A 105 -15.88 11.54 41.81
C GLY A 105 -15.87 12.99 41.37
N GLU A 106 -17.05 13.59 41.26
CA GLU A 106 -17.20 15.05 41.28
C GLU A 106 -16.62 15.56 42.61
N ARG A 107 -15.35 15.92 42.63
CA ARG A 107 -14.86 16.87 43.63
C ARG A 107 -15.17 18.24 43.07
N VAL A 108 -16.29 18.79 43.51
CA VAL A 108 -16.62 20.20 43.35
C VAL A 108 -15.48 20.97 44.02
N ILE A 109 -14.53 21.47 43.23
CA ILE A 109 -13.57 22.44 43.71
C ILE A 109 -14.32 23.76 43.61
N GLU A 110 -14.80 24.27 44.75
CA GLU A 110 -15.28 25.64 44.85
C GLU A 110 -14.07 26.57 44.64
N ILE A 111 -13.83 26.94 43.39
CA ILE A 111 -12.91 28.00 43.04
C ILE A 111 -13.69 29.30 43.21
N ALA A 112 -13.38 30.06 44.25
CA ALA A 112 -13.87 31.43 44.38
C ALA A 112 -13.26 32.29 43.26
N VAL A 113 -13.94 32.35 42.12
CA VAL A 113 -13.54 33.22 41.00
C VAL A 113 -14.10 34.62 41.28
N PRO A 114 -13.27 35.66 41.38
CA PRO A 114 -13.77 37.02 41.49
C PRO A 114 -14.60 37.36 40.23
N ILE A 115 -15.79 37.92 40.45
CA ILE A 115 -16.85 38.16 39.46
C ILE A 115 -16.41 39.14 38.35
N SER A 116 -15.21 39.71 38.46
CA SER A 116 -14.64 40.66 37.50
C SER A 116 -14.26 40.06 36.13
N ASN A 117 -14.22 38.74 35.96
CA ASN A 117 -13.85 38.11 34.68
C ASN A 117 -14.97 37.34 33.96
N LEU A 118 -16.20 37.31 34.51
CA LEU A 118 -17.33 36.54 33.95
C LEU A 118 -18.45 37.43 33.39
N THR A 119 -18.20 38.73 33.28
CA THR A 119 -19.15 39.72 32.71
C THR A 119 -18.83 40.15 31.28
N LEU A 120 -17.87 39.50 30.62
CA LEU A 120 -17.70 39.63 29.17
C LEU A 120 -18.04 38.30 28.49
N ASP A 121 -19.05 38.39 27.64
CA ASP A 121 -19.47 37.42 26.63
C ASP A 121 -20.37 36.26 27.06
N GLU A 122 -21.58 36.65 27.46
CA GLU A 122 -22.78 35.81 27.41
C GLU A 122 -23.16 35.40 25.96
N ASP A 123 -22.62 36.11 24.95
CA ASP A 123 -22.87 35.84 23.52
C ASP A 123 -21.96 34.77 22.91
N LEU A 124 -20.75 34.57 23.45
CA LEU A 124 -19.78 33.63 22.86
C LEU A 124 -20.15 32.16 23.12
N ASN A 125 -20.80 31.89 24.26
CA ASN A 125 -21.25 30.55 24.62
C ASN A 125 -22.47 30.07 23.81
N ARG A 126 -23.31 30.98 23.31
CA ARG A 126 -24.45 30.62 22.45
C ARG A 126 -24.06 30.37 20.99
N LEU A 127 -22.97 30.97 20.52
CA LEU A 127 -22.53 30.83 19.13
C LEU A 127 -21.69 29.57 18.86
N LEU A 128 -21.07 28.99 19.89
CA LEU A 128 -20.11 27.89 19.70
C LEU A 128 -20.71 26.49 19.80
N LEU A 129 -21.89 26.33 20.41
CA LEU A 129 -22.48 24.99 20.66
C LEU A 129 -23.70 24.65 19.79
N ASP A 130 -24.34 25.63 19.14
CA ASP A 130 -25.63 25.40 18.45
C ASP A 130 -25.56 25.42 16.90
N LYS A 131 -24.39 25.68 16.29
CA LYS A 131 -24.29 25.91 14.82
C LYS A 131 -23.17 25.20 14.04
N ILE A 132 -22.16 24.61 14.67
CA ILE A 132 -20.92 24.27 13.94
C ILE A 132 -20.87 22.86 13.37
N ILE A 133 -21.73 21.93 13.78
CA ILE A 133 -21.72 20.58 13.19
C ILE A 133 -23.13 20.10 12.92
N ASP A 134 -23.66 20.52 11.77
CA ASP A 134 -24.90 19.98 11.21
C ASP A 134 -24.59 18.61 10.56
N GLU A 135 -25.43 17.59 10.80
CA GLU A 135 -25.31 16.24 10.18
C GLU A 135 -25.19 16.30 8.65
N LYS A 136 -25.72 17.37 8.06
CA LYS A 136 -25.65 17.65 6.62
C LYS A 136 -24.22 17.93 6.14
N ILE A 137 -23.38 18.59 6.96
CA ILE A 137 -21.97 18.85 6.64
C ILE A 137 -21.18 17.54 6.68
N ILE A 138 -21.46 16.68 7.66
CA ILE A 138 -20.82 15.36 7.79
C ILE A 138 -21.12 14.51 6.54
N ASN A 139 -22.38 14.45 6.10
CA ASN A 139 -22.75 13.70 4.90
C ASN A 139 -22.18 14.30 3.61
N GLN A 140 -22.00 15.63 3.53
CA GLN A 140 -21.34 16.26 2.37
C GLN A 140 -19.85 15.95 2.31
N PHE A 141 -19.16 15.86 3.45
CA PHE A 141 -17.77 15.43 3.51
C PHE A 141 -17.61 13.96 3.11
N SER A 142 -18.53 13.08 3.49
CA SER A 142 -18.49 11.66 3.10
C SER A 142 -18.68 11.45 1.58
N VAL A 143 -19.51 12.27 0.93
CA VAL A 143 -19.66 12.22 -0.55
C VAL A 143 -18.44 12.79 -1.26
N LEU A 144 -17.78 13.81 -0.67
CA LEU A 144 -16.53 14.34 -1.19
C LEU A 144 -15.40 13.30 -1.09
N GLU A 145 -15.27 12.58 0.03
CA GLU A 145 -14.30 11.48 0.17
C GLU A 145 -14.48 10.36 -0.86
N GLU A 146 -15.72 10.07 -1.27
CA GLU A 146 -16.00 9.07 -2.32
C GLU A 146 -15.63 9.55 -3.74
N TYR A 147 -15.69 10.86 -3.99
CA TYR A 147 -15.30 11.48 -5.26
C TYR A 147 -13.82 11.86 -5.34
N PHE A 148 -13.15 12.03 -4.19
CA PHE A 148 -11.71 12.21 -4.14
C PHE A 148 -11.02 10.85 -4.29
N ALA A 149 -11.01 10.33 -5.52
CA ALA A 149 -10.25 9.14 -5.87
C ALA A 149 -8.77 9.30 -5.48
N PRO A 150 -8.07 8.20 -5.13
CA PRO A 150 -6.66 8.21 -4.68
C PRO A 150 -5.68 8.85 -5.67
N ASP A 151 -6.12 9.12 -6.90
CA ASP A 151 -5.32 9.72 -7.96
C ASP A 151 -5.22 11.25 -7.84
N ILE A 152 -6.11 11.93 -7.10
CA ILE A 152 -6.06 13.40 -6.99
C ILE A 152 -4.81 13.87 -6.23
N GLU A 153 -4.34 13.11 -5.24
CA GLU A 153 -3.08 13.40 -4.56
C GLU A 153 -1.89 13.29 -5.54
N GLU A 154 -1.90 12.28 -6.42
CA GLU A 154 -0.86 12.12 -7.46
C GLU A 154 -0.94 13.22 -8.53
N TYR A 155 -2.13 13.68 -8.91
CA TYR A 155 -2.29 14.82 -9.83
C TYR A 155 -1.84 16.14 -9.21
N LEU A 156 -2.17 16.39 -7.93
CA LEU A 156 -1.78 17.60 -7.21
C LEU A 156 -0.26 17.65 -6.95
N GLU A 157 0.39 16.50 -6.68
CA GLU A 157 1.85 16.42 -6.53
C GLU A 157 2.61 16.70 -7.84
N ASN A 158 1.99 16.45 -8.99
CA ASN A 158 2.59 16.65 -10.31
C ASN A 158 2.24 18.00 -10.97
N MET A 159 1.37 18.81 -10.38
CA MET A 159 1.02 20.13 -10.91
C MET A 159 2.06 21.20 -10.56
N ASN A 160 2.37 22.08 -11.52
CA ASN A 160 3.21 23.25 -11.27
C ASN A 160 2.44 24.28 -10.41
N LYS A 161 3.19 25.16 -9.72
CA LYS A 161 2.64 26.22 -8.86
C LYS A 161 1.64 27.12 -9.59
N ASP A 162 1.86 27.37 -10.88
CA ASP A 162 0.96 28.19 -11.70
C ASP A 162 -0.37 27.48 -11.95
N GLU A 163 -0.34 26.17 -12.20
CA GLU A 163 -1.54 25.35 -12.42
C GLU A 163 -2.34 25.18 -11.13
N ILE A 164 -1.67 25.08 -9.98
CA ILE A 164 -2.31 25.04 -8.66
C ILE A 164 -3.03 26.37 -8.38
N LYS A 165 -2.40 27.49 -8.75
CA LYS A 165 -3.01 28.81 -8.59
C LYS A 165 -4.27 28.95 -9.43
N ASP A 166 -4.23 28.51 -10.70
CA ASP A 166 -5.39 28.52 -11.59
C ASP A 166 -6.52 27.61 -11.06
N LEU A 167 -6.19 26.45 -10.51
CA LEU A 167 -7.16 25.55 -9.89
C LEU A 167 -7.86 26.20 -8.69
N ILE A 168 -7.10 26.87 -7.82
CA ILE A 168 -7.64 27.59 -6.65
C ILE A 168 -8.58 28.71 -7.11
N GLU A 169 -8.20 29.50 -8.12
CA GLU A 169 -9.05 30.56 -8.65
C GLU A 169 -10.36 30.02 -9.25
N ILE A 170 -10.32 28.86 -9.93
CA ILE A 170 -11.52 28.20 -10.47
C ILE A 170 -12.45 27.72 -9.35
N ILE A 171 -11.90 27.13 -8.28
CA ILE A 171 -12.68 26.62 -7.15
C ILE A 171 -13.32 27.79 -6.38
N ASP A 172 -12.55 28.83 -6.08
CA ASP A 172 -13.03 29.99 -5.34
C ASP A 172 -14.12 30.74 -6.14
N GLY A 173 -13.91 30.88 -7.45
CA GLY A 173 -14.91 31.47 -8.35
C GLY A 173 -16.20 30.65 -8.52
N ARG A 174 -16.17 29.33 -8.27
CA ARG A 174 -17.39 28.49 -8.23
C ARG A 174 -18.06 28.55 -6.86
N TYR A 175 -17.29 28.57 -5.79
CA TYR A 175 -17.80 28.64 -4.43
C TYR A 175 -18.54 29.96 -4.16
N GLN A 176 -17.96 31.08 -4.59
CA GLN A 176 -18.59 32.41 -4.54
C GLN A 176 -19.92 32.44 -5.31
N ARG A 177 -20.00 31.77 -6.46
CA ARG A 177 -21.24 31.66 -7.25
C ARG A 177 -22.32 30.84 -6.54
N PHE A 178 -21.93 29.79 -5.82
CA PHE A 178 -22.85 28.92 -5.10
C PHE A 178 -23.48 29.61 -3.87
N LEU A 179 -22.72 30.49 -3.22
CA LEU A 179 -23.19 31.28 -2.07
C LEU A 179 -24.04 32.51 -2.45
N SER A 180 -24.03 32.89 -3.73
CA SER A 180 -24.82 34.03 -4.26
C SER A 180 -26.21 33.65 -4.80
N THR A 181 -26.61 32.40 -4.65
CA THR A 181 -27.95 31.84 -4.99
C THR A 181 -28.64 31.35 -3.73
#